data_AF-A0A1M5TID9-F1
#
_entry.id   AF-A0A1M5TID9-F1
#
_cell.length_a   1.000
_cell.length_b   1.000
_cell.length_c   1.000
_cell.angle_alpha   90.00
_cell.angle_beta   90.00
_cell.angle_gamma   90.00
#
_symmetry.space_group_name_H-M   'P 1'
#
loop_
_entity.id
_entity.type
_entity.pdbx_description
1 polymer ?
#
loop_
_entity_poly.entity_id
_entity_poly.type
_entity_poly.pdbx_seq_one_letter_code
_entity_poly.pdbx_strand_id
1 'polypeptide(L)'
;MKSMMKSMRMSKNEIPVDIVPLFEEIVQTYKGDECEEKFMIAMEEHLSKEQRFRLCEQNGSCRGTGEDKVRKAFALEYADKPLGERLRLFTNKFRRTAVLNEDNTITVTFACNHGYYKHAPKGTFQFPKSIETYFERCAGGRLYEYQKALGIKLKIKSVDVSPLIENMINPVVFTFEIVN
;
A
#
# COMPACT_ATOMS: atom_id res chain seq x y z
N MET A 1 13.27 -3.54 3.99
CA MET A 1 13.97 -2.23 4.11
C MET A 1 15.04 -1.95 3.05
N LYS A 2 15.88 -2.90 2.60
CA LYS A 2 16.91 -2.61 1.57
C LYS A 2 16.38 -1.97 0.27
N SER A 3 15.24 -2.45 -0.24
CA SER A 3 14.60 -1.87 -1.43
C SER A 3 14.06 -0.45 -1.20
N MET A 4 13.55 -0.20 0.02
CA MET A 4 13.07 1.11 0.45
C MET A 4 14.23 2.11 0.48
N MET A 5 15.36 1.73 1.08
CA MET A 5 16.57 2.56 1.09
C MET A 5 17.07 2.88 -0.32
N LYS A 6 17.06 1.90 -1.23
CA LYS A 6 17.40 2.15 -2.63
C LYS A 6 16.45 3.16 -3.27
N SER A 7 15.15 3.07 -2.96
CA SER A 7 14.14 3.99 -3.46
C SER A 7 14.35 5.40 -2.91
N MET A 8 14.68 5.56 -1.63
CA MET A 8 14.94 6.88 -1.05
C MET A 8 16.05 7.65 -1.74
N ARG A 9 17.06 6.96 -2.29
CA ARG A 9 18.16 7.59 -3.05
C ARG A 9 17.78 7.98 -4.48
N MET A 10 16.59 7.62 -4.96
CA MET A 10 16.17 7.96 -6.33
C MET A 10 15.64 9.39 -6.36
N SER A 11 16.22 10.23 -7.23
CA SER A 11 15.84 11.65 -7.37
C SER A 11 14.34 11.88 -7.55
N LYS A 12 13.66 11.01 -8.33
CA LYS A 12 12.21 11.06 -8.57
C LYS A 12 11.33 10.97 -7.31
N ASN A 13 11.89 10.50 -6.19
CA ASN A 13 11.17 10.37 -4.93
C ASN A 13 11.33 11.62 -4.05
N GLU A 14 12.16 12.58 -4.48
CA GLU A 14 12.31 13.90 -3.84
C GLU A 14 12.63 13.84 -2.34
N ILE A 15 13.29 12.75 -1.89
CA ILE A 15 13.70 12.61 -0.50
C ILE A 15 14.95 13.50 -0.28
N PRO A 16 14.95 14.40 0.71
CA PRO A 16 16.13 15.19 1.04
C PRO A 16 17.34 14.29 1.34
N VAL A 17 18.50 14.63 0.79
CA VAL A 17 19.69 13.76 0.89
C VAL A 17 20.25 13.73 2.31
N ASP A 18 20.06 14.82 3.06
CA ASP A 18 20.49 15.01 4.43
C ASP A 18 19.72 14.16 5.45
N ILE A 19 18.49 13.73 5.14
CA ILE A 19 17.73 12.84 6.01
C ILE A 19 17.97 11.35 5.74
N VAL A 20 18.55 10.98 4.59
CA VAL A 20 18.81 9.56 4.25
C VAL A 20 19.71 8.86 5.29
N PRO A 21 20.77 9.48 5.84
CA PRO A 21 21.59 8.88 6.91
C PRO A 21 20.80 8.43 8.14
N LEU A 22 19.75 9.16 8.54
CA LEU A 22 18.87 8.76 9.65
C LEU A 22 18.24 7.39 9.40
N PHE A 23 17.71 7.18 8.20
CA PHE A 23 17.10 5.90 7.82
C PHE A 23 18.15 4.78 7.69
N GLU A 24 19.36 5.10 7.24
CA GLU A 24 20.48 4.15 7.22
C GLU A 24 20.84 3.67 8.62
N GLU A 25 20.96 4.59 9.57
CA GLU A 25 21.24 4.28 10.97
C GLU A 25 20.16 3.37 11.56
N ILE A 26 18.87 3.68 11.34
CA ILE A 26 17.76 2.82 11.80
C ILE A 26 17.90 1.39 11.28
N VAL A 27 18.22 1.22 9.99
CA VAL A 27 18.35 -0.11 9.36
C VAL A 27 19.60 -0.85 9.83
N GLN A 28 20.67 -0.12 10.16
CA GLN A 28 21.90 -0.71 10.70
C GLN A 28 21.72 -1.16 12.15
N THR A 29 21.15 -0.30 12.99
CA THR A 29 20.99 -0.47 14.44
C THR A 29 19.91 -1.49 14.80
N TYR A 30 18.73 -1.39 14.19
CA TYR A 30 17.57 -2.21 14.58
C TYR A 30 17.34 -3.37 13.62
N LYS A 31 16.59 -4.39 14.06
CA LYS A 31 16.20 -5.58 13.27
C LYS A 31 14.73 -5.93 13.50
N GLY A 32 14.15 -6.73 12.60
CA GLY A 32 12.79 -7.22 12.72
C GLY A 32 11.75 -6.11 12.84
N ASP A 33 10.74 -6.34 13.66
CA ASP A 33 9.58 -5.44 13.83
C ASP A 33 9.98 -4.08 14.42
N GLU A 34 10.97 -4.03 15.33
CA GLU A 34 11.47 -2.78 15.90
C GLU A 34 12.09 -1.87 14.82
N CYS A 35 12.83 -2.47 13.86
CA CYS A 35 13.35 -1.74 12.72
C CYS A 35 12.21 -1.15 11.88
N GLU A 36 11.15 -1.93 11.64
CA GLU A 36 10.01 -1.46 10.85
C GLU A 36 9.27 -0.32 11.55
N GLU A 37 9.01 -0.45 12.84
CA GLU A 37 8.33 0.56 13.64
C GLU A 37 9.09 1.89 13.62
N LYS A 38 10.39 1.88 13.97
CA LYS A 38 11.22 3.09 13.98
C LYS A 38 11.35 3.71 12.59
N PHE A 39 11.42 2.88 11.55
CA PHE A 39 11.48 3.36 10.18
C PHE A 39 10.19 4.09 9.79
N MET A 40 9.02 3.56 10.16
CA MET A 40 7.73 4.20 9.87
C MET A 40 7.55 5.50 10.65
N ILE A 41 7.97 5.54 11.93
CA ILE A 41 7.96 6.77 12.72
C ILE A 41 8.82 7.85 12.05
N ALA A 42 10.04 7.52 11.67
CA ALA A 42 10.92 8.47 10.98
C ALA A 42 10.35 8.92 9.63
N MET A 43 9.62 8.06 8.91
CA MET A 43 8.92 8.46 7.69
C MET A 43 7.82 9.51 7.98
N GLU A 44 7.04 9.35 9.04
CA GLU A 44 5.99 10.32 9.39
C GLU A 44 6.56 11.66 9.84
N GLU A 45 7.65 11.63 10.61
CA GLU A 45 8.27 12.82 11.17
C GLU A 45 9.06 13.65 10.13
N HIS A 46 9.70 12.98 9.17
CA HIS A 46 10.65 13.63 8.26
C HIS A 46 10.23 13.68 6.79
N LEU A 47 9.18 12.96 6.39
CA LEU A 47 8.70 12.94 5.01
C LEU A 47 7.30 13.52 4.90
N SER A 48 7.11 14.33 3.86
CA SER A 48 5.77 14.68 3.37
C SER A 48 4.97 13.43 2.98
N LYS A 49 3.65 13.56 2.99
CA LYS A 49 2.73 12.49 2.61
C LYS A 49 2.99 12.00 1.19
N GLU A 50 3.26 12.92 0.27
CA GLU A 50 3.56 12.62 -1.13
C GLU A 50 4.86 11.82 -1.28
N GLN A 51 5.90 12.15 -0.52
CA GLN A 51 7.15 11.39 -0.51
C GLN A 51 6.92 9.96 0.01
N ARG A 52 6.15 9.80 1.10
CA ARG A 52 5.81 8.46 1.63
C ARG A 52 4.99 7.65 0.65
N PHE A 53 4.01 8.26 -0.03
CA PHE A 53 3.23 7.61 -1.07
C PHE A 53 4.12 7.09 -2.20
N ARG A 54 5.03 7.92 -2.75
CA ARG A 54 5.97 7.48 -3.81
C ARG A 54 6.82 6.30 -3.36
N LEU A 55 7.28 6.31 -2.10
CA LEU A 55 8.04 5.20 -1.54
C LEU A 55 7.19 3.93 -1.40
N CYS A 56 5.96 4.04 -0.92
CA CYS A 56 5.02 2.94 -0.74
C CYS A 56 4.52 2.35 -2.08
N GLU A 57 4.30 3.15 -3.11
CA GLU A 57 4.00 2.70 -4.47
C GLU A 57 5.08 1.76 -5.02
N GLN A 58 6.33 1.99 -4.63
CA GLN A 58 7.49 1.19 -5.04
C GLN A 58 7.78 0.02 -4.10
N ASN A 59 7.41 0.11 -2.83
CA ASN A 59 7.83 -0.83 -1.79
C ASN A 59 6.66 -1.36 -0.94
N GLY A 60 5.46 -1.38 -1.52
CA GLY A 60 4.25 -1.81 -0.85
C GLY A 60 4.38 -3.20 -0.22
N SER A 61 3.73 -3.36 0.93
CA SER A 61 3.69 -4.63 1.67
C SER A 61 3.01 -5.72 0.86
N CYS A 62 3.42 -6.98 1.07
CA CYS A 62 2.90 -8.14 0.35
C CYS A 62 3.07 -8.08 -1.20
N ARG A 63 3.89 -7.15 -1.70
CA ARG A 63 4.23 -7.09 -3.12
C ARG A 63 4.97 -8.36 -3.52
N GLY A 64 4.41 -9.09 -4.47
CA GLY A 64 5.02 -10.30 -5.03
C GLY A 64 4.93 -11.54 -4.13
N THR A 65 4.12 -11.54 -3.07
CA THR A 65 3.98 -12.69 -2.14
C THR A 65 3.11 -13.83 -2.67
N GLY A 66 2.98 -13.97 -4.00
CA GLY A 66 2.20 -15.01 -4.64
C GLY A 66 1.11 -14.46 -5.55
N GLU A 67 0.77 -15.24 -6.57
CA GLU A 67 -0.21 -14.97 -7.63
C GLU A 67 0.18 -14.00 -8.75
N ASP A 68 1.42 -13.50 -8.81
CA ASP A 68 1.83 -12.61 -9.91
C ASP A 68 1.62 -13.24 -11.30
N LYS A 69 1.86 -14.54 -11.44
CA LYS A 69 1.57 -15.29 -12.68
C LYS A 69 0.07 -15.31 -12.98
N VAL A 70 -0.78 -15.52 -11.96
CA VAL A 70 -2.23 -15.58 -12.10
C VAL A 70 -2.80 -14.20 -12.46
N ARG A 71 -2.31 -13.12 -11.82
CA ARG A 71 -2.71 -11.75 -12.13
C ARG A 71 -2.29 -11.34 -13.54
N LYS A 72 -1.09 -11.70 -13.97
CA LYS A 72 -0.65 -11.48 -15.37
C LYS A 72 -1.50 -12.27 -16.37
N ALA A 73 -1.82 -13.53 -16.08
CA ALA A 73 -2.70 -14.32 -16.93
C ALA A 73 -4.11 -13.70 -17.01
N PHE A 74 -4.66 -13.26 -15.87
CA PHE A 74 -5.93 -12.55 -15.80
C PHE A 74 -5.91 -11.26 -16.65
N ALA A 75 -4.84 -10.47 -16.59
CA ALA A 75 -4.71 -9.26 -17.39
C ALA A 75 -4.72 -9.54 -18.90
N LEU A 76 -4.12 -10.65 -19.34
CA LEU A 76 -4.12 -11.09 -20.73
C LEU A 76 -5.48 -11.66 -21.16
N GLU A 77 -6.09 -12.49 -20.31
CA GLU A 77 -7.39 -13.14 -20.56
C GLU A 77 -8.51 -12.13 -20.83
N TYR A 78 -8.46 -10.97 -20.17
CA TYR A 78 -9.50 -9.95 -20.25
C TYR A 78 -9.00 -8.63 -20.87
N ALA A 79 -7.88 -8.64 -21.61
CA ALA A 79 -7.26 -7.43 -22.14
C ALA A 79 -8.18 -6.63 -23.09
N ASP A 80 -9.10 -7.31 -23.77
CA ASP A 80 -10.08 -6.76 -24.72
C ASP A 80 -11.31 -6.13 -24.04
N LYS A 81 -11.48 -6.34 -22.73
CA LYS A 81 -12.64 -5.84 -21.97
C LYS A 81 -12.45 -4.41 -21.45
N PRO A 82 -13.53 -3.62 -21.36
CA PRO A 82 -13.49 -2.32 -20.70
C PRO A 82 -13.01 -2.41 -19.25
N LEU A 83 -12.36 -1.36 -18.74
CA LEU A 83 -11.76 -1.35 -17.40
C LEU A 83 -12.76 -1.68 -16.29
N GLY A 84 -13.97 -1.12 -16.34
CA GLY A 84 -15.01 -1.42 -15.34
C GLY A 84 -15.37 -2.91 -15.29
N GLU A 85 -15.43 -3.58 -16.44
CA GLU A 85 -15.69 -5.02 -16.50
C GLU A 85 -14.49 -5.83 -15.97
N ARG A 86 -13.26 -5.45 -16.34
CA ARG A 86 -12.03 -6.08 -15.82
C ARG A 86 -11.95 -5.97 -14.29
N LEU A 87 -12.28 -4.79 -13.74
CA LEU A 87 -12.31 -4.57 -12.29
C LEU A 87 -13.34 -5.46 -11.61
N ARG A 88 -14.57 -5.53 -12.14
CA ARG A 88 -15.64 -6.40 -11.61
C ARG A 88 -15.25 -7.88 -11.63
N LEU A 89 -14.62 -8.35 -12.71
CA LEU A 89 -14.12 -9.73 -12.80
C LEU A 89 -12.99 -9.98 -11.80
N PHE A 90 -12.11 -9.00 -11.60
CA PHE A 90 -11.00 -9.08 -10.65
C PHE A 90 -11.51 -9.16 -9.21
N THR A 91 -12.41 -8.27 -8.82
CA THR A 91 -12.99 -8.24 -7.47
C THR A 91 -13.71 -9.54 -7.13
N ASN A 92 -14.45 -10.11 -8.08
CA ASN A 92 -15.10 -11.41 -7.93
C ASN A 92 -14.10 -12.57 -7.79
N LYS A 93 -13.10 -12.65 -8.67
CA LYS A 93 -12.12 -13.75 -8.68
C LYS A 93 -11.23 -13.74 -7.44
N PHE A 94 -10.74 -12.58 -7.05
CA PHE A 94 -9.78 -12.42 -5.95
C PHE A 94 -10.45 -12.02 -4.63
N ARG A 95 -11.79 -11.98 -4.57
CA ARG A 95 -12.57 -11.60 -3.38
C ARG A 95 -12.09 -10.27 -2.80
N ARG A 96 -12.10 -9.23 -3.63
CA ARG A 96 -11.74 -7.86 -3.26
C ARG A 96 -12.97 -6.97 -3.29
N THR A 97 -12.94 -5.89 -2.53
CA THR A 97 -13.98 -4.87 -2.55
C THR A 97 -13.40 -3.61 -3.17
N ALA A 98 -13.80 -3.31 -4.40
CA ALA A 98 -13.37 -2.09 -5.08
C ALA A 98 -14.39 -1.59 -6.09
N VAL A 99 -14.39 -0.27 -6.30
CA VAL A 99 -15.29 0.44 -7.20
C VAL A 99 -14.48 1.35 -8.11
N LEU A 100 -14.84 1.40 -9.39
CA LEU A 100 -14.35 2.40 -10.34
C LEU A 100 -15.31 3.59 -10.27
N ASN A 101 -14.77 4.76 -9.92
CA ASN A 101 -15.52 5.99 -9.79
C ASN A 101 -15.57 6.76 -11.11
N GLU A 102 -16.51 7.70 -11.23
CA GLU A 102 -16.67 8.56 -12.42
C GLU A 102 -15.46 9.50 -12.64
N ASP A 103 -14.73 9.85 -11.58
CA ASP A 103 -13.55 10.72 -11.61
C ASP A 103 -12.25 9.99 -12.01
N ASN A 104 -12.34 8.83 -12.65
CA ASN A 104 -11.21 7.96 -13.02
C ASN A 104 -10.34 7.52 -11.82
N THR A 105 -10.95 7.36 -10.66
CA THR A 105 -10.28 6.74 -9.50
C THR A 105 -10.84 5.36 -9.19
N ILE A 106 -10.05 4.55 -8.47
CA ILE A 106 -10.49 3.27 -7.92
C ILE A 106 -10.47 3.38 -6.40
N THR A 107 -11.62 3.18 -5.78
CA THR A 107 -11.73 3.07 -4.32
C THR A 107 -11.68 1.61 -3.91
N VAL A 108 -10.86 1.27 -2.92
CA VAL A 108 -10.68 -0.08 -2.38
C VAL A 108 -10.99 -0.06 -0.89
N THR A 109 -11.91 -0.90 -0.45
CA THR A 109 -12.11 -1.20 0.98
C THR A 109 -11.21 -2.36 1.36
N PHE A 110 -10.41 -2.18 2.39
CA PHE A 110 -9.35 -3.11 2.76
C PHE A 110 -9.42 -3.52 4.23
N ALA A 111 -9.21 -4.82 4.44
CA ALA A 111 -8.95 -5.46 5.72
C ALA A 111 -7.81 -6.46 5.53
N CYS A 112 -6.94 -6.62 6.54
CA CYS A 112 -5.83 -7.56 6.50
C CYS A 112 -5.53 -8.19 7.85
N ASN A 113 -5.60 -9.52 7.91
CA ASN A 113 -5.26 -10.32 9.09
C ASN A 113 -3.74 -10.47 9.35
N HIS A 114 -2.88 -9.70 8.67
CA HIS A 114 -1.42 -9.83 8.78
C HIS A 114 -0.80 -8.63 9.52
N GLY A 115 0.27 -8.88 10.30
CA GLY A 115 1.05 -7.87 11.01
C GLY A 115 0.60 -7.66 12.46
N TYR A 116 0.88 -6.47 13.02
CA TYR A 116 0.46 -6.04 14.37
C TYR A 116 -1.04 -6.20 14.63
N TYR A 117 -1.83 -6.34 13.56
CA TYR A 117 -3.28 -6.35 13.55
C TYR A 117 -3.80 -7.74 13.19
N LYS A 118 -3.83 -8.63 14.17
CA LYS A 118 -4.86 -9.68 14.17
C LYS A 118 -6.18 -8.94 14.36
N HIS A 119 -7.06 -8.92 13.34
CA HIS A 119 -8.42 -8.40 13.48
C HIS A 119 -9.13 -9.20 14.58
N ALA A 120 -9.08 -8.71 15.81
CA ALA A 120 -9.49 -9.46 16.98
C ALA A 120 -10.82 -8.93 17.50
N PRO A 121 -11.88 -9.77 17.49
CA PRO A 121 -13.05 -9.60 18.36
C PRO A 121 -12.70 -9.69 19.86
N LYS A 122 -11.47 -10.10 20.24
CA LYS A 122 -10.97 -10.28 21.60
C LYS A 122 -9.44 -10.06 21.67
N GLY A 123 -8.98 -8.88 22.07
CA GLY A 123 -7.56 -8.64 22.35
C GLY A 123 -7.26 -7.15 22.51
N THR A 124 -6.39 -6.80 23.46
CA THR A 124 -5.99 -5.42 23.76
C THR A 124 -5.31 -4.82 22.54
N PHE A 125 -5.94 -3.79 22.00
CA PHE A 125 -5.51 -3.10 20.80
C PHE A 125 -4.32 -2.18 21.13
N GLN A 126 -3.18 -2.35 20.46
CA GLN A 126 -2.15 -1.31 20.41
C GLN A 126 -1.91 -0.95 18.95
N PHE A 127 -2.38 0.23 18.56
CA PHE A 127 -2.03 0.82 17.28
C PHE A 127 -0.49 1.01 17.28
N PRO A 128 0.22 0.68 16.18
CA PRO A 128 1.54 1.25 15.98
C PRO A 128 1.38 2.77 16.01
N LYS A 129 2.39 3.45 16.54
CA LYS A 129 2.39 4.92 16.61
C LYS A 129 2.13 5.56 15.23
N SER A 130 2.58 4.88 14.18
CA SER A 130 2.50 5.30 12.78
C SER A 130 1.45 4.53 11.98
N ILE A 131 0.18 4.67 12.39
CA ILE A 131 -0.97 3.97 11.80
C ILE A 131 -1.15 4.30 10.31
N GLU A 132 -1.01 5.57 9.92
CA GLU A 132 -1.23 6.00 8.54
C GLU A 132 -0.16 5.40 7.64
N THR A 133 1.13 5.56 7.98
CA THR A 133 2.24 5.02 7.19
C THR A 133 2.23 3.50 7.08
N TYR A 134 1.76 2.81 8.13
CA TYR A 134 1.53 1.37 8.05
C TYR A 134 0.54 1.02 6.92
N PHE A 135 -0.60 1.71 6.86
CA PHE A 135 -1.61 1.47 5.83
C PHE A 135 -1.24 2.03 4.46
N GLU A 136 -0.38 3.05 4.37
CA GLU A 136 0.24 3.49 3.11
C GLU A 136 1.04 2.36 2.45
N ARG A 137 1.80 1.58 3.24
CA ARG A 137 2.51 0.40 2.71
C ARG A 137 1.53 -0.66 2.21
N CYS A 138 0.43 -0.90 2.92
CA CYS A 138 -0.64 -1.80 2.46
C CYS A 138 -1.30 -1.32 1.17
N ALA A 139 -1.55 -0.01 1.06
CA ALA A 139 -2.09 0.62 -0.15
C ALA A 139 -1.15 0.41 -1.34
N GLY A 140 0.16 0.59 -1.16
CA GLY A 140 1.16 0.28 -2.19
C GLY A 140 1.15 -1.19 -2.63
N GLY A 141 0.89 -2.11 -1.70
CA GLY A 141 0.72 -3.52 -1.99
C GLY A 141 -0.51 -3.81 -2.86
N ARG A 142 -1.66 -3.23 -2.48
CA ARG A 142 -2.91 -3.32 -3.27
C ARG A 142 -2.72 -2.68 -4.65
N LEU A 143 -2.13 -1.49 -4.71
CA LEU A 143 -1.80 -0.79 -5.95
C LEU A 143 -1.01 -1.70 -6.90
N TYR A 144 0.00 -2.41 -6.41
CA TYR A 144 0.75 -3.37 -7.21
C TYR A 144 -0.13 -4.50 -7.78
N GLU A 145 -1.01 -5.09 -6.97
CA GLU A 145 -1.92 -6.15 -7.43
C GLU A 145 -2.86 -5.68 -8.54
N TYR A 146 -3.47 -4.51 -8.36
CA TYR A 146 -4.43 -3.95 -9.32
C TYR A 146 -3.74 -3.57 -10.63
N GLN A 147 -2.56 -2.94 -10.58
CA GLN A 147 -1.80 -2.65 -11.80
C GLN A 147 -1.44 -3.93 -12.56
N LYS A 148 -1.07 -5.01 -11.86
CA LYS A 148 -0.72 -6.29 -12.48
C LYS A 148 -1.93 -7.01 -13.10
N ALA A 149 -3.08 -6.95 -12.45
CA ALA A 149 -4.27 -7.67 -12.90
C ALA A 149 -5.08 -6.88 -13.94
N LEU A 150 -5.10 -5.55 -13.85
CA LEU A 150 -5.91 -4.70 -14.72
C LEU A 150 -5.10 -4.12 -15.88
N GLY A 151 -3.77 -4.27 -15.87
CA GLY A 151 -2.91 -3.75 -16.95
C GLY A 151 -2.94 -2.22 -17.06
N ILE A 152 -3.12 -1.53 -15.93
CA ILE A 152 -3.15 -0.07 -15.82
C ILE A 152 -2.00 0.41 -14.92
N LYS A 153 -1.74 1.71 -14.92
CA LYS A 153 -0.90 2.36 -13.92
C LYS A 153 -1.77 3.10 -12.91
N LEU A 154 -1.34 3.09 -11.66
CA LEU A 154 -2.05 3.69 -10.54
C LEU A 154 -1.07 4.50 -9.69
N LYS A 155 -1.59 5.54 -9.03
CA LYS A 155 -0.94 6.25 -7.93
C LYS A 155 -1.82 6.24 -6.69
N ILE A 156 -1.22 6.34 -5.51
CA ILE A 156 -1.95 6.53 -4.27
C ILE A 156 -2.46 7.97 -4.24
N LYS A 157 -3.79 8.15 -4.26
CA LYS A 157 -4.46 9.45 -4.10
C LYS A 157 -4.73 9.73 -2.63
N SER A 158 -5.22 8.73 -1.90
CA SER A 158 -5.44 8.84 -0.46
C SER A 158 -5.44 7.49 0.24
N VAL A 159 -5.18 7.56 1.55
CA VAL A 159 -5.31 6.48 2.51
C VAL A 159 -6.11 7.04 3.66
N ASP A 160 -7.31 6.49 3.88
CA ASP A 160 -8.21 6.89 4.96
C ASP A 160 -8.32 5.76 5.98
N VAL A 161 -7.77 6.03 7.16
CA VAL A 161 -7.72 5.13 8.31
C VAL A 161 -8.76 5.48 9.37
N SER A 162 -9.56 6.55 9.18
CA SER A 162 -10.59 6.96 10.14
C SER A 162 -11.61 5.86 10.48
N PRO A 163 -12.01 4.95 9.56
CA PRO A 163 -12.96 3.90 9.91
C PRO A 163 -12.42 2.84 10.88
N LEU A 164 -11.10 2.78 11.15
CA LEU A 164 -10.50 1.93 12.18
C LEU A 164 -11.07 2.20 13.58
N ILE A 165 -11.54 3.42 13.83
CA ILE A 165 -12.10 3.83 15.14
C ILE A 165 -13.46 3.15 15.38
N GLU A 166 -14.26 2.99 14.32
CA GLU A 166 -15.66 2.57 14.43
C GLU A 166 -15.89 1.11 13.99
N ASN A 167 -15.10 0.60 13.05
CA ASN A 167 -15.32 -0.71 12.45
C ASN A 167 -14.00 -1.46 12.22
N MET A 168 -13.62 -2.28 13.20
CA MET A 168 -12.41 -3.11 13.13
C MET A 168 -12.46 -4.24 12.09
N ILE A 169 -13.59 -4.48 11.42
CA ILE A 169 -13.78 -5.59 10.46
C ILE A 169 -13.38 -5.17 9.04
N ASN A 170 -13.69 -3.95 8.60
CA ASN A 170 -13.33 -3.45 7.26
C ASN A 170 -12.85 -1.99 7.32
N PRO A 171 -11.64 -1.77 7.83
CA PRO A 171 -11.41 -0.50 8.50
C PRO A 171 -10.70 0.59 7.67
N VAL A 172 -10.22 0.29 6.45
CA VAL A 172 -9.39 1.25 5.72
C VAL A 172 -9.83 1.37 4.27
N VAL A 173 -9.87 2.61 3.80
CA VAL A 173 -10.21 2.94 2.42
C VAL A 173 -8.96 3.48 1.73
N PHE A 174 -8.64 2.91 0.57
CA PHE A 174 -7.61 3.42 -0.32
C PHE A 174 -8.28 3.99 -1.56
N THR A 175 -7.84 5.16 -2.00
CA THR A 175 -8.21 5.70 -3.31
C THR A 175 -6.98 5.76 -4.19
N PHE A 176 -7.09 5.17 -5.37
CA PHE A 176 -6.05 5.19 -6.39
C PHE A 176 -6.47 6.06 -7.57
N GLU A 177 -5.55 6.91 -8.03
CA GLU A 177 -5.70 7.63 -9.29
C GLU A 177 -5.19 6.78 -10.45
N ILE A 178 -5.96 6.69 -11.54
CA ILE A 178 -5.51 6.05 -12.77
C ILE A 178 -4.64 7.05 -13.54
N VAL A 179 -3.40 6.65 -13.85
CA VAL A 179 -2.45 7.50 -14.58
C VAL A 179 -2.07 6.86 -15.92
N ASN A 180 -1.83 7.70 -16.93
CA ASN A 180 -1.44 7.26 -18.29
C ASN A 180 0.07 6.96 -18.38
#